data_AF-A0A3S0L7Y3-F1
#
_entry.id   AF-A0A3S0L7Y3-F1
#
_cell.length_a   1.000
_cell.length_b   1.000
_cell.length_c   1.000
_cell.angle_alpha   90.00
_cell.angle_beta   90.00
_cell.angle_gamma   90.00
#
_symmetry.space_group_name_H-M   'P 1'
#
loop_
_entity.id
_entity.type
_entity.pdbx_description
1 polymer ?
#
loop_
_entity_poly.entity_id
_entity_poly.type
_entity_poly.pdbx_seq_one_letter_code
_entity_poly.pdbx_strand_id
1 'polypeptide(L)' 'MSRGLPKSEGANLRFLAALASGPRNAYQVGEQLGWHPRLAKDVARRLHKAGRLTRSGAGLPGEPYLFHLPSARRQP' A
#
# COMPACT_ATOMS: atom_id res chain seq x y z
N MET A 1 11.71 -21.33 17.71
CA MET A 1 11.12 -21.00 16.38
C MET A 1 10.89 -19.49 16.31
N SER A 2 11.95 -18.74 16.00
CA SER A 2 11.91 -17.27 16.07
C SER A 2 11.46 -16.71 14.72
N ARG A 3 10.17 -16.38 14.60
CA ARG A 3 9.59 -15.71 13.41
C ARG A 3 10.21 -14.31 13.30
N GLY A 4 11.26 -14.18 12.49
CA GLY A 4 11.94 -12.90 12.27
C GLY A 4 11.14 -11.96 11.39
N LEU A 5 10.24 -11.15 11.97
CA LEU A 5 9.63 -10.00 11.28
C LEU A 5 9.21 -8.90 12.29
N PRO A 6 10.08 -7.95 12.74
CA PRO A 6 9.65 -7.08 13.83
C PRO A 6 9.70 -5.56 13.60
N LYS A 7 9.80 -5.03 12.37
CA LYS A 7 9.54 -3.58 12.13
C LYS A 7 8.73 -3.26 10.87
N SER A 8 8.77 -4.10 9.85
CA SER A 8 8.12 -3.84 8.54
C SER A 8 6.74 -4.49 8.38
N GLU A 9 6.48 -5.63 9.03
CA GLU A 9 5.26 -6.43 8.82
C GLU A 9 4.00 -5.69 9.31
N GLY A 10 4.06 -5.09 10.50
CA GLY A 10 2.94 -4.33 11.06
C GLY A 10 2.57 -3.10 10.22
N ALA A 11 3.57 -2.41 9.67
CA ALA A 11 3.34 -1.31 8.74
C ALA A 11 2.71 -1.83 7.43
N ASN A 12 3.21 -2.94 6.89
CA ASN A 12 2.61 -3.55 5.70
C ASN A 12 1.13 -3.88 5.92
N LEU A 13 0.78 -4.50 7.05
CA LEU A 13 -0.61 -4.86 7.38
C LEU A 13 -1.51 -3.64 7.57
N ARG A 14 -1.06 -2.61 8.29
CA ARG A 14 -1.82 -1.36 8.49
C ARG A 14 -2.06 -0.63 7.16
N PHE A 15 -1.06 -0.61 6.29
CA PHE A 15 -1.18 -0.01 4.96
C PHE A 15 -2.21 -0.76 4.09
N LEU A 16 -2.16 -2.09 4.10
CA LEU A 16 -3.15 -2.93 3.39
C LEU A 16 -4.57 -2.73 3.95
N ALA A 17 -4.71 -2.66 5.27
CA ALA A 17 -5.99 -2.42 5.93
C ALA A 17 -6.58 -1.06 5.56
N ALA A 18 -5.76 -0.01 5.44
CA ALA A 18 -6.22 1.31 5.02
C ALA A 18 -6.81 1.30 3.59
N LEU A 19 -6.26 0.46 2.71
CA LEU A 19 -6.73 0.26 1.33
C LEU A 19 -7.96 -0.66 1.21
N ALA A 20 -8.37 -1.35 2.28
CA ALA A 20 -9.58 -2.18 2.26
C ALA A 20 -10.86 -1.35 1.98
N SER A 21 -10.82 -0.06 2.31
CA SER A 21 -11.92 0.89 2.08
C SER A 21 -11.97 1.45 0.65
N GLY A 22 -10.97 1.16 -0.18
CA GLY A 22 -10.93 1.57 -1.58
C GLY A 22 -9.56 2.07 -2.05
N PRO A 23 -9.42 2.40 -3.35
CA PRO A 23 -8.17 2.89 -3.92
C PRO A 23 -7.75 4.24 -3.34
N ARG A 24 -6.50 4.36 -2.89
CA ARG A 24 -5.94 5.60 -2.33
C ARG A 24 -4.47 5.75 -2.70
N ASN A 25 -3.98 6.98 -2.80
CA ASN A 25 -2.55 7.20 -2.97
C ASN A 25 -1.79 6.98 -1.65
N ALA A 26 -0.48 6.78 -1.74
CA ALA A 26 0.36 6.54 -0.57
C ALA A 26 0.37 7.71 0.43
N TYR A 27 0.16 8.95 -0.03
CA TYR A 27 0.11 10.12 0.85
C TYR A 27 -1.15 10.09 1.74
N GLN A 28 -2.32 9.87 1.14
CA GLN A 28 -3.59 9.74 1.85
C GLN A 28 -3.56 8.61 2.88
N VAL A 29 -2.99 7.45 2.53
CA VAL A 29 -2.81 6.34 3.47
C VAL A 29 -1.85 6.71 4.60
N GLY A 30 -0.76 7.43 4.27
CA GLY A 30 0.18 7.95 5.26
C GLY A 30 -0.49 8.89 6.26
N GLU A 31 -1.26 9.87 5.78
CA GLU A 31 -2.00 10.80 6.65
C GLU A 31 -2.97 10.08 7.58
N GLN A 32 -3.76 9.13 7.05
CA GLN A 32 -4.69 8.35 7.86
C GLN A 32 -4.00 7.57 8.99
N LEU A 33 -2.79 7.07 8.74
CA LEU A 33 -2.03 6.26 9.69
C LEU A 33 -1.09 7.12 10.58
N GLY A 34 -1.06 8.44 10.40
CA GLY A 34 -0.13 9.34 11.09
C GLY A 34 1.34 9.11 10.72
N TRP A 35 1.60 8.68 9.48
CA TRP A 35 2.95 8.35 9.00
C TRP A 35 3.56 9.46 8.17
N HIS A 36 4.89 9.58 8.27
CA HIS A 36 5.64 10.46 7.40
C HIS A 36 5.47 10.04 5.92
N PRO A 37 5.31 10.98 4.97
CA PRO A 37 5.08 10.65 3.55
C PRO A 37 6.12 9.74 2.91
N ARG A 38 7.40 9.85 3.33
CA ARG A 38 8.46 8.94 2.88
C ARG A 38 8.19 7.49 3.28
N LEU A 39 7.77 7.25 4.53
CA LEU A 39 7.48 5.91 5.03
C LEU A 39 6.31 5.28 4.25
N ALA A 40 5.23 6.04 4.05
CA ALA A 40 4.07 5.56 3.31
C ALA A 40 4.43 5.22 1.85
N LYS A 41 5.26 6.04 1.19
CA LYS A 41 5.79 5.74 -0.15
C LYS A 41 6.67 4.48 -0.16
N ASP A 42 7.54 4.30 0.82
CA ASP A 42 8.42 3.13 0.90
C ASP A 42 7.64 1.83 1.14
N VAL A 43 6.63 1.86 2.01
CA VAL A 43 5.72 0.74 2.25
C VAL A 43 4.92 0.41 0.98
N ALA A 44 4.33 1.41 0.33
CA ALA A 44 3.59 1.22 -0.91
C ALA A 44 4.47 0.59 -2.01
N ARG A 45 5.70 1.10 -2.20
CA ARG A 45 6.67 0.57 -3.17
C ARG A 45 7.04 -0.89 -2.86
N ARG A 46 7.28 -1.21 -1.59
CA ARG A 46 7.62 -2.57 -1.16
C ARG A 46 6.47 -3.53 -1.41
N LEU A 47 5.25 -3.16 -1.03
CA LEU A 47 4.06 -3.99 -1.23
C LEU A 47 3.72 -4.20 -2.72
N HIS A 48 3.90 -3.16 -3.55
CA HIS A 48 3.76 -3.27 -5.00
C HIS A 48 4.81 -4.20 -5.61
N LYS A 49 6.09 -4.06 -5.22
CA LYS A 49 7.16 -4.97 -5.68
C LYS A 49 6.92 -6.43 -5.26
N ALA A 50 6.26 -6.63 -4.13
CA ALA A 50 5.85 -7.95 -3.65
C ALA A 50 4.55 -8.48 -4.28
N GLY A 51 3.95 -7.77 -5.24
CA GLY A 51 2.69 -8.18 -5.89
C GLY A 51 1.45 -8.12 -4.98
N ARG A 52 1.56 -7.50 -3.80
CA ARG A 52 0.45 -7.38 -2.83
C ARG A 52 -0.43 -6.16 -3.09
N LEU A 53 0.00 -5.25 -3.96
CA LEU A 53 -0.74 -4.07 -4.39
C LEU A 53 -0.65 -3.93 -5.90
N THR A 54 -1.75 -3.50 -6.49
CA THR A 54 -1.80 -2.98 -7.85
C THR A 54 -1.87 -1.46 -7.79
N ARG A 55 -1.25 -0.80 -8.76
CA ARG A 55 -1.34 0.65 -8.93
C ARG A 55 -2.14 0.98 -10.18
N SER A 56 -2.99 1.98 -10.10
CA SER A 56 -3.74 2.56 -11.21
C SER A 56 -3.45 4.06 -11.31
N GLY A 57 -3.65 4.62 -12.50
CA GLY A 57 -3.35 6.01 -12.82
C GLY A 57 -2.32 6.13 -13.94
N ALA A 58 -2.48 7.14 -14.79
CA ALA A 58 -1.68 7.34 -15.99
C ALA A 58 -0.26 7.88 -15.71
N GLY A 59 0.08 8.18 -14.45
CA GLY A 59 1.35 8.80 -14.10
C GLY A 59 1.50 10.19 -14.73
N LEU A 60 0.38 10.87 -14.98
CA LEU A 60 0.39 12.22 -15.51
C LEU A 60 1.09 13.17 -14.53
N PRO A 61 1.74 14.24 -15.03
CA PRO A 61 2.35 15.24 -14.17
C PRO A 61 1.28 15.82 -13.23
N GLY A 62 1.45 15.62 -11.91
CA GLY A 62 0.52 16.09 -10.88
C GLY A 62 -0.51 15.07 -10.39
N GLU A 63 -0.66 13.92 -11.06
CA GLU A 63 -1.57 12.86 -10.60
C GLU A 63 -0.80 11.76 -9.85
N PRO A 64 -1.02 11.59 -8.54
CA PRO A 64 -0.39 10.51 -7.80
C PRO A 64 -1.00 9.15 -8.18
N TYR A 65 -0.16 8.13 -8.29
CA TYR A 65 -0.64 6.75 -8.44
C TYR A 65 -1.57 6.37 -7.29
N LEU A 66 -2.70 5.77 -7.64
CA LEU A 66 -3.63 5.17 -6.68
C LEU A 66 -3.23 3.71 -6.48
N PHE A 67 -3.10 3.30 -5.22
CA PHE A 67 -2.88 1.92 -4.85
C PHE A 67 -4.21 1.28 -4.49
N HIS A 68 -4.40 0.04 -4.90
CA HIS A 68 -5.54 -0.77 -4.52
C HIS A 68 -5.09 -2.20 -4.25
N LEU A 69 -5.86 -2.92 -3.44
CA LEU A 69 -5.65 -4.35 -3.25
C LEU A 69 -5.91 -5.04 -4.60
N PRO A 70 -5.09 -6.02 -5.00
CA PRO A 70 -5.40 -6.81 -6.18
C PRO A 70 -6.78 -7.43 -5.95
N SER A 71 -7.73 -7.16 -6.85
CA SER A 71 -9.01 -7.83 -6.83
C SER A 71 -8.70 -9.32 -6.81
N ALA A 72 -9.05 -9.98 -5.70
CA ALA A 72 -8.97 -11.43 -5.62
C ALA A 72 -9.77 -11.91 -6.82
N ARG A 73 -9.08 -12.49 -7.82
CA ARG A 73 -9.77 -13.11 -8.94
C ARG A 73 -10.70 -14.12 -8.29
N ARG A 74 -11.99 -13.83 -8.29
CA ARG A 74 -13.02 -14.86 -8.16
C ARG A 74 -12.78 -15.75 -9.36
N GLN A 75 -11.95 -16.77 -9.19
CA GLN A 75 -11.91 -17.87 -10.13
C GLN A 75 -13.30 -18.51 -10.03
N PRO A 76 -14.06 -18.57 -11.14
CA PRO A 76 -15.27 -19.38 -11.19
C PRO A 76 -14.95 -20.87 -10.98
#